data_AF-A0A1T4RQ90-F1
#
_entry.id   AF-A0A1T4RQ90-F1
#
_cell.length_a   1.000
_cell.length_b   1.000
_cell.length_c   1.000
_cell.angle_alpha   90.00
_cell.angle_beta   90.00
_cell.angle_gamma   90.00
#
_symmetry.space_group_name_H-M   'P 1'
#
loop_
_entity.id
_entity.type
_entity.pdbx_description
1 polymer ?
#
loop_
_entity_poly.entity_id
_entity_poly.type
_entity_poly.pdbx_seq_one_letter_code
_entity_poly.pdbx_strand_id
1 'polypeptide(L)'
;MSLTNSQVAHLWVAHARGTTDQSSARSSNGNFSFAGPSLYSYSTEIARFLPPAPDGTRFVICSTHSYSITTTSKHYNARRRALHGTEFVEVSLDLPNRGWRFGTNEKPAVILELIMNAAKEAKEKAARARSNRAWWLNQATHYAMAGETWAKAYGLPTGEPSEVLSRLLKASEGEAIFDNIRAFFRAYFDAPKLMWRNLANAFGEIALGAYWLGNTRAGYPIELQYRTGGPLGLPPTLLRVNGATVETSRGADFPLEHGLKALPFIDRAVREGRAIAYAPTLSGVGRTVRLGHFRIDSVSAAGWVQAGCHNVPHFAIRWAARQAGAIEAPELDHVAALVDYVKAKRAEEDAISPTATRVS
;
A
#
# COMPACT_ATOMS: atom_id res chain seq x y z
N MET A 1 10.35 -21.18 10.39
CA MET A 1 9.67 -20.95 9.10
C MET A 1 10.70 -20.48 8.09
N SER A 2 10.66 -21.01 6.88
CA SER A 2 11.51 -20.55 5.77
C SER A 2 10.90 -19.29 5.15
N LEU A 3 11.68 -18.23 4.94
CA LEU A 3 11.15 -16.97 4.41
C LEU A 3 10.80 -17.07 2.92
N THR A 4 9.59 -16.63 2.55
CA THR A 4 9.22 -16.45 1.14
C THR A 4 9.80 -15.16 0.58
N ASN A 5 9.87 -15.03 -0.75
CA ASN A 5 10.25 -13.77 -1.39
C ASN A 5 9.37 -12.59 -0.94
N SER A 6 8.07 -12.84 -0.73
CA SER A 6 7.14 -11.82 -0.28
C SER A 6 7.45 -11.36 1.15
N GLN A 7 7.70 -12.30 2.06
CA GLN A 7 8.07 -11.99 3.45
C GLN A 7 9.39 -11.21 3.51
N VAL A 8 10.40 -11.57 2.70
CA VAL A 8 11.66 -10.81 2.62
C VAL A 8 11.43 -9.36 2.20
N ALA A 9 10.57 -9.10 1.20
CA ALA A 9 10.26 -7.74 0.78
C ALA A 9 9.54 -6.95 1.90
N HIS A 10 8.60 -7.57 2.61
CA HIS A 10 7.88 -6.95 3.72
C HIS A 10 8.81 -6.64 4.91
N LEU A 11 9.76 -7.53 5.22
CA LEU A 11 10.77 -7.31 6.25
C LEU A 11 11.73 -6.18 5.87
N TRP A 12 12.12 -6.06 4.60
CA TRP A 12 12.92 -4.95 4.11
C TRP A 12 12.23 -3.59 4.31
N VAL A 13 10.93 -3.50 3.98
CA VAL A 13 10.15 -2.27 4.22
C VAL A 13 9.97 -2.01 5.71
N ALA A 14 9.71 -3.05 6.52
CA ALA A 14 9.61 -2.91 7.96
C ALA A 14 10.93 -2.40 8.57
N HIS A 15 12.08 -2.87 8.07
CA HIS A 15 13.40 -2.42 8.50
C HIS A 15 13.57 -0.92 8.24
N ALA A 16 13.23 -0.46 7.03
CA ALA A 16 13.30 0.95 6.68
C ALA A 16 12.34 1.85 7.48
N ARG A 17 11.24 1.29 7.99
CA ARG A 17 10.31 1.98 8.90
C ARG A 17 10.72 1.91 10.37
N GLY A 18 11.78 1.19 10.71
CA GLY A 18 12.16 0.94 12.10
C GLY A 18 11.15 0.08 12.87
N THR A 19 10.29 -0.67 12.16
CA THR A 19 9.28 -1.56 12.75
C THR A 19 9.80 -3.00 12.93
N THR A 20 11.05 -3.26 12.53
CA THR A 20 11.77 -4.49 12.86
C THR A 20 13.25 -4.19 13.08
N ASP A 21 13.88 -4.97 13.96
CA ASP A 21 15.32 -4.90 14.25
C ASP A 21 16.15 -5.75 13.27
N GLN A 22 15.48 -6.49 12.37
CA GLN A 22 16.13 -7.29 11.34
C GLN A 22 16.75 -6.40 10.27
N SER A 23 18.08 -6.37 10.21
CA SER A 23 18.85 -5.59 9.23
C SER A 23 19.19 -6.37 7.95
N SER A 24 18.93 -7.67 7.91
CA SER A 24 19.06 -8.48 6.70
C SER A 24 18.16 -9.72 6.75
N ALA A 25 17.77 -10.22 5.58
CA ALA A 25 17.10 -11.51 5.44
C ALA A 25 17.29 -12.07 4.03
N ARG A 26 17.12 -13.39 3.89
CA ARG A 26 17.18 -14.09 2.60
C ARG A 26 16.03 -15.09 2.50
N SER A 27 15.48 -15.22 1.30
CA SER A 27 14.42 -16.17 0.99
C SER A 27 14.95 -17.60 1.02
N SER A 28 14.05 -18.55 1.22
CA SER A 28 14.36 -19.98 1.27
C SER A 28 15.04 -20.52 0.00
N ASN A 29 14.70 -19.96 -1.16
CA ASN A 29 15.32 -20.29 -2.44
C ASN A 29 16.66 -19.58 -2.69
N GLY A 30 17.14 -18.75 -1.75
CA GLY A 30 18.43 -18.06 -1.82
C GLY A 30 18.50 -16.87 -2.79
N ASN A 31 17.50 -16.68 -3.65
CA ASN A 31 17.59 -15.77 -4.79
C ASN A 31 17.02 -14.36 -4.53
N PHE A 32 16.47 -14.13 -3.34
CA PHE A 32 15.88 -12.84 -2.96
C PHE A 32 16.28 -12.49 -1.54
N SER A 33 16.85 -11.31 -1.33
CA SER A 33 17.37 -10.92 -0.01
C SER A 33 17.41 -9.42 0.16
N PHE A 34 17.50 -8.94 1.39
CA PHE A 34 17.84 -7.55 1.68
C PHE A 34 19.00 -7.47 2.68
N ALA A 35 19.72 -6.36 2.61
CA ALA A 35 20.74 -5.98 3.60
C ALA A 35 20.73 -4.46 3.76
N GLY A 36 20.44 -4.00 4.98
CA GLY A 36 20.21 -2.59 5.30
C GLY A 36 19.14 -1.98 4.36
N PRO A 37 19.45 -0.85 3.69
CA PRO A 37 18.47 -0.17 2.84
C PRO A 37 18.24 -0.87 1.49
N SER A 38 19.01 -1.91 1.15
CA SER A 38 19.09 -2.44 -0.22
C SER A 38 18.38 -3.79 -0.35
N LEU A 39 17.62 -3.95 -1.43
CA LEU A 39 16.91 -5.17 -1.82
C LEU A 39 17.56 -5.79 -3.06
N TYR A 40 17.76 -7.11 -3.03
CA TYR A 40 18.52 -7.84 -4.03
C TYR A 40 17.71 -8.99 -4.66
N SER A 41 17.91 -9.16 -5.96
CA SER A 41 17.46 -10.28 -6.80
C SER A 41 18.68 -10.94 -7.42
N TYR A 42 18.98 -12.20 -7.12
CA TYR A 42 20.17 -12.90 -7.60
C TYR A 42 21.48 -12.11 -7.38
N SER A 43 21.61 -11.45 -6.21
CA SER A 43 22.71 -10.54 -5.85
C SER A 43 22.78 -9.21 -6.62
N THR A 44 21.90 -8.98 -7.59
CA THR A 44 21.72 -7.67 -8.21
C THR A 44 20.80 -6.81 -7.36
N GLU A 45 21.23 -5.58 -7.05
CA GLU A 45 20.41 -4.63 -6.32
C GLU A 45 19.26 -4.13 -7.20
N ILE A 46 18.02 -4.29 -6.73
CA ILE A 46 16.81 -3.94 -7.49
C ILE A 46 16.03 -2.79 -6.86
N ALA A 47 16.34 -2.43 -5.61
CA ALA A 47 15.78 -1.27 -4.95
C ALA A 47 16.61 -0.85 -3.75
N ARG A 48 16.58 0.45 -3.43
CA ARG A 48 17.22 1.02 -2.25
C ARG A 48 16.40 2.13 -1.64
N PHE A 49 16.26 2.11 -0.32
CA PHE A 49 15.81 3.27 0.44
C PHE A 49 16.91 4.32 0.57
N LEU A 50 16.57 5.57 0.29
CA LEU A 50 17.50 6.68 0.49
C LEU A 50 17.35 7.27 1.90
N PRO A 51 18.37 7.99 2.38
CA PRO A 51 18.20 8.89 3.50
C PRO A 51 17.00 9.83 3.25
N PRO A 52 16.27 10.25 4.31
CA PRO A 52 15.22 11.25 4.16
C PRO A 52 15.76 12.50 3.46
N ALA A 53 14.96 13.05 2.54
CA ALA A 53 15.26 14.33 1.92
C ALA A 53 15.21 15.48 2.96
N PRO A 54 15.73 16.68 2.64
CA PRO A 54 15.69 17.84 3.54
C PRO A 54 14.31 18.18 4.10
N ASP A 55 13.24 17.94 3.34
CA ASP A 55 11.85 18.17 3.77
C ASP A 55 11.23 16.99 4.56
N GLY A 56 12.00 15.94 4.84
CA GLY A 56 11.56 14.72 5.50
C GLY A 56 10.91 13.68 4.58
N THR A 57 10.74 13.96 3.29
CA THR A 57 10.20 13.00 2.33
C THR A 57 11.10 11.78 2.23
N ARG A 58 10.50 10.59 2.25
CA ARG A 58 11.23 9.32 2.18
C ARG A 58 11.09 8.71 0.80
N PHE A 59 12.22 8.44 0.15
CA PHE A 59 12.28 7.92 -1.20
C PHE A 59 12.81 6.49 -1.24
N VAL A 60 12.33 5.74 -2.22
CA VAL A 60 12.89 4.45 -2.61
C VAL A 60 13.18 4.48 -4.11
N ILE A 61 14.43 4.27 -4.49
CA ILE A 61 14.77 4.10 -5.90
C ILE A 61 14.63 2.62 -6.24
N CYS A 62 13.95 2.36 -7.35
CA CYS A 62 13.61 1.04 -7.83
C CYS A 62 14.17 0.86 -9.24
N SER A 63 14.97 -0.19 -9.46
CA SER A 63 15.33 -0.55 -10.83
C SER A 63 14.08 -1.05 -11.58
N THR A 64 13.96 -0.66 -12.84
CA THR A 64 13.02 -1.22 -13.82
C THR A 64 13.70 -2.26 -14.70
N HIS A 65 15.02 -2.42 -14.60
CA HIS A 65 15.78 -3.27 -15.49
C HIS A 65 15.49 -4.75 -15.25
N SER A 66 15.21 -5.50 -16.31
CA SER A 66 14.78 -6.90 -16.23
C SER A 66 15.92 -7.83 -16.63
N TYR A 67 16.50 -8.56 -15.67
CA TYR A 67 17.56 -9.56 -15.94
C TYR A 67 17.04 -10.98 -16.13
N SER A 68 15.80 -11.24 -15.68
CA SER A 68 15.16 -12.54 -15.81
C SER A 68 13.66 -12.40 -15.65
N ILE A 69 12.90 -13.36 -16.20
CA ILE A 69 11.45 -13.46 -15.98
C ILE A 69 11.13 -13.47 -14.49
N THR A 70 11.94 -14.13 -13.65
CA THR A 70 11.75 -14.17 -12.19
C THR A 70 11.91 -12.80 -11.53
N THR A 71 12.87 -11.99 -12.00
CA THR A 71 13.06 -10.62 -11.49
C THR A 71 11.82 -9.78 -11.80
N THR A 72 11.33 -9.85 -13.03
CA THR A 72 10.27 -8.98 -13.55
C THR A 72 8.86 -9.39 -13.09
N SER A 73 8.60 -10.70 -12.92
CA SER A 73 7.27 -11.21 -12.57
C SER A 73 7.11 -11.60 -11.10
N LYS A 74 8.17 -12.00 -10.39
CA LYS A 74 8.07 -12.48 -9.00
C LYS A 74 8.68 -11.48 -8.01
N HIS A 75 9.93 -11.10 -8.21
CA HIS A 75 10.65 -10.23 -7.27
C HIS A 75 10.12 -8.80 -7.29
N TYR A 76 9.79 -8.26 -8.47
CA TYR A 76 9.19 -6.92 -8.59
C TYR A 76 7.79 -6.87 -7.99
N ASN A 77 6.99 -7.93 -8.16
CA ASN A 77 5.68 -8.01 -7.54
C ASN A 77 5.77 -8.13 -6.02
N ALA A 78 6.73 -8.89 -5.48
CA ALA A 78 7.00 -8.90 -4.03
C ALA A 78 7.36 -7.51 -3.50
N ARG A 79 8.30 -6.81 -4.16
CA ARG A 79 8.69 -5.43 -3.82
C ARG A 79 7.51 -4.47 -3.87
N ARG A 80 6.77 -4.44 -4.99
CA ARG A 80 5.62 -3.54 -5.20
C ARG A 80 4.55 -3.74 -4.14
N ARG A 81 4.24 -4.99 -3.78
CA ARG A 81 3.27 -5.29 -2.71
C ARG A 81 3.72 -4.78 -1.35
N ALA A 82 5.02 -4.88 -1.04
CA ALA A 82 5.56 -4.40 0.23
C ALA A 82 5.58 -2.87 0.33
N LEU A 83 5.86 -2.16 -0.78
CA LEU A 83 5.83 -0.69 -0.86
C LEU A 83 4.41 -0.13 -0.96
N HIS A 84 3.43 -0.95 -1.36
CA HIS A 84 2.07 -0.49 -1.59
C HIS A 84 1.40 0.06 -0.32
N GLY A 85 0.99 1.32 -0.38
CA GLY A 85 0.36 2.03 0.73
C GLY A 85 1.28 2.36 1.89
N THR A 86 2.58 2.40 1.61
CA THR A 86 3.56 3.04 2.47
C THR A 86 3.70 4.51 2.15
N GLU A 87 4.38 5.23 3.03
CA GLU A 87 4.75 6.63 2.90
C GLU A 87 5.87 6.90 1.88
N PHE A 88 6.51 5.85 1.35
CA PHE A 88 7.68 6.00 0.50
C PHE A 88 7.28 6.40 -0.92
N VAL A 89 7.95 7.42 -1.46
CA VAL A 89 7.82 7.80 -2.86
C VAL A 89 8.70 6.90 -3.71
N GLU A 90 8.07 6.07 -4.55
CA GLU A 90 8.78 5.17 -5.47
C GLU A 90 9.30 5.93 -6.69
N VAL A 91 10.61 5.89 -6.89
CA VAL A 91 11.32 6.42 -8.04
C VAL A 91 11.79 5.24 -8.88
N SER A 92 11.04 4.88 -9.90
CA SER A 92 11.41 3.80 -10.83
C SER A 92 12.38 4.34 -11.89
N LEU A 93 13.53 3.71 -12.09
CA LEU A 93 14.53 4.13 -13.08
C LEU A 93 15.12 2.90 -13.78
N ASP A 94 15.46 3.03 -15.07
CA ASP A 94 16.26 2.02 -15.75
C ASP A 94 17.73 2.23 -15.36
N LEU A 95 18.18 1.44 -14.38
CA LEU A 95 19.54 1.52 -13.86
C LEU A 95 20.40 0.48 -14.58
N PRO A 96 21.35 0.86 -15.47
CA PRO A 96 22.25 -0.09 -16.13
C PRO A 96 22.99 -1.02 -15.15
N ASN A 97 22.99 -2.31 -15.50
CA ASN A 97 23.32 -3.46 -14.66
C ASN A 97 24.77 -3.58 -14.14
N ARG A 98 25.69 -2.72 -14.54
CA ARG A 98 27.11 -2.92 -14.24
C ARG A 98 27.76 -1.62 -13.85
N GLY A 99 27.80 -1.37 -12.55
CA GLY A 99 28.55 -0.27 -11.93
C GLY A 99 27.68 0.71 -11.16
N TRP A 100 26.38 0.78 -11.46
CA TRP A 100 25.46 1.58 -10.67
C TRP A 100 25.11 0.85 -9.37
N ARG A 101 25.97 1.02 -8.37
CA ARG A 101 25.56 0.84 -6.98
C ARG A 101 24.77 2.09 -6.65
N PHE A 102 23.55 1.95 -6.14
CA PHE A 102 22.76 3.08 -5.66
C PHE A 102 23.64 3.87 -4.67
N GLY A 103 24.34 4.89 -5.16
CA GLY A 103 25.40 5.53 -4.42
C GLY A 103 24.78 6.70 -3.69
N THR A 104 25.03 6.80 -2.39
CA THR A 104 24.64 7.94 -1.54
C THR A 104 25.23 9.28 -1.99
N ASN A 105 25.96 9.31 -3.10
CA ASN A 105 26.73 10.44 -3.60
C ASN A 105 26.21 10.96 -4.94
N GLU A 106 25.17 10.35 -5.53
CA GLU A 106 24.52 10.94 -6.68
C GLU A 106 23.83 12.22 -6.26
N LYS A 107 24.28 13.33 -6.85
CA LYS A 107 23.70 14.63 -6.59
C LYS A 107 22.20 14.56 -6.92
N PRO A 108 21.31 15.06 -6.06
CA PRO A 108 19.87 15.04 -6.33
C PRO A 108 19.47 15.55 -7.72
N ALA A 109 20.24 16.48 -8.29
CA ALA A 109 20.07 16.96 -9.67
C ALA A 109 20.23 15.87 -10.75
N VAL A 110 21.17 14.93 -10.57
CA VAL A 110 21.39 13.81 -11.51
C VAL A 110 20.21 12.85 -11.47
N ILE A 111 19.73 12.52 -10.27
CA ILE A 111 18.54 11.67 -10.11
C ILE A 111 17.31 12.34 -10.72
N LEU A 112 17.15 13.65 -10.53
CA LEU A 112 16.08 14.41 -11.16
C LEU A 112 16.15 14.33 -12.69
N GLU A 113 17.34 14.51 -13.28
CA GLU A 113 17.55 14.38 -14.72
C GLU A 113 17.15 12.99 -15.24
N LEU A 114 17.55 11.93 -14.54
CA LEU A 114 17.19 10.55 -14.87
C LEU A 114 15.67 10.32 -14.83
N ILE A 115 14.99 10.85 -13.81
CA ILE A 115 13.53 10.77 -13.70
C ILE A 115 12.86 11.49 -14.88
N MET A 116 13.33 12.69 -15.21
CA MET A 116 12.78 13.49 -16.30
C MET A 116 13.03 12.85 -17.68
N ASN A 117 14.19 12.23 -17.86
CA ASN A 117 14.49 11.44 -19.06
C ASN A 117 13.56 10.23 -19.17
N ALA A 118 13.32 9.50 -18.08
CA ALA A 118 12.37 8.38 -18.06
C ALA A 118 10.93 8.84 -18.39
N ALA A 119 10.49 10.00 -17.88
CA ALA A 119 9.20 10.60 -18.22
C ALA A 119 9.10 10.92 -19.72
N LYS A 120 10.15 11.52 -20.29
CA LYS A 120 10.23 11.85 -21.73
C LYS A 120 10.20 10.59 -22.59
N GLU A 121 10.98 9.57 -22.26
CA GLU A 121 10.99 8.30 -23.00
C GLU A 121 9.63 7.60 -22.95
N ALA A 122 8.98 7.57 -21.78
CA ALA A 122 7.64 6.99 -21.64
C ALA A 122 6.62 7.74 -22.51
N LYS A 123 6.71 9.07 -22.60
CA LYS A 123 5.88 9.89 -23.50
C LYS A 123 6.11 9.55 -24.97
N GLU A 124 7.36 9.46 -25.40
CA GLU A 124 7.72 9.13 -26.78
C GLU A 124 7.29 7.70 -27.16
N LYS A 125 7.35 6.77 -26.20
CA LYS A 125 6.79 5.42 -26.35
C LYS A 125 5.26 5.46 -26.45
N ALA A 126 4.58 6.27 -25.64
CA ALA A 126 3.13 6.46 -25.73
C ALA A 126 2.69 6.99 -27.10
N ALA A 127 3.42 7.96 -27.66
CA ALA A 127 3.12 8.54 -28.97
C ALA A 127 3.21 7.51 -30.11
N ARG A 128 4.13 6.53 -30.00
CA ARG A 128 4.34 5.47 -31.00
C ARG A 128 3.50 4.21 -30.75
N ALA A 129 2.96 4.05 -29.55
CA ALA A 129 2.28 2.84 -29.12
C ALA A 129 0.91 2.69 -29.78
N ARG A 130 0.76 1.65 -30.62
CA ARG A 130 -0.54 1.26 -31.20
C ARG A 130 -1.43 0.58 -30.16
N SER A 131 -0.83 -0.26 -29.32
CA SER A 131 -1.42 -0.90 -28.15
C SER A 131 -0.69 -0.41 -26.90
N ASN A 132 -1.38 -0.30 -25.76
CA ASN A 132 -0.80 0.15 -24.48
C ASN A 132 -0.41 1.64 -24.40
N ARG A 133 -0.93 2.51 -25.28
CA ARG A 133 -0.73 3.98 -25.19
C ARG A 133 -1.08 4.51 -23.79
N ALA A 134 -2.23 4.12 -23.25
CA ALA A 134 -2.67 4.51 -21.91
C ALA A 134 -1.70 4.07 -20.80
N TRP A 135 -1.10 2.88 -20.93
CA TRP A 135 -0.11 2.39 -19.97
C TRP A 135 1.16 3.25 -19.98
N TRP A 136 1.68 3.57 -21.17
CA TRP A 136 2.86 4.44 -21.31
C TRP A 136 2.59 5.88 -20.85
N LEU A 137 1.39 6.43 -21.11
CA LEU A 137 0.99 7.74 -20.57
C LEU A 137 0.96 7.71 -19.04
N ASN A 138 0.39 6.67 -18.45
CA ASN A 138 0.37 6.49 -17.00
C ASN A 138 1.80 6.38 -16.42
N GLN A 139 2.74 5.70 -17.10
CA GLN A 139 4.15 5.67 -16.69
C GLN A 139 4.79 7.06 -16.77
N ALA A 140 4.56 7.82 -17.85
CA ALA A 140 5.08 9.17 -18.01
C ALA A 140 4.57 10.10 -16.90
N THR A 141 3.28 10.01 -16.56
CA THR A 141 2.68 10.75 -15.43
C THR A 141 3.31 10.36 -14.09
N HIS A 142 3.49 9.06 -13.81
CA HIS A 142 4.14 8.61 -12.58
C HIS A 142 5.57 9.17 -12.46
N TYR A 143 6.38 9.13 -13.54
CA TYR A 143 7.72 9.68 -13.52
C TYR A 143 7.72 11.20 -13.30
N ALA A 144 6.84 11.93 -13.97
CA ALA A 144 6.75 13.37 -13.81
C ALA A 144 6.34 13.77 -12.38
N MET A 145 5.35 13.10 -11.78
CA MET A 145 4.96 13.33 -10.38
C MET A 145 6.09 12.99 -9.39
N ALA A 146 6.81 11.88 -9.64
CA ALA A 146 7.97 11.51 -8.83
C ALA A 146 9.08 12.57 -8.95
N GLY A 147 9.30 13.10 -10.15
CA GLY A 147 10.28 14.16 -10.43
C GLY A 147 9.93 15.49 -9.77
N GLU A 148 8.66 15.90 -9.80
CA GLU A 148 8.18 17.08 -9.08
C GLU A 148 8.36 16.94 -7.56
N THR A 149 7.96 15.78 -7.02
CA THR A 149 8.10 15.48 -5.59
C THR A 149 9.57 15.48 -5.19
N TRP A 150 10.44 14.88 -6.00
CA TRP A 150 11.89 14.86 -5.80
C TRP A 150 12.50 16.27 -5.85
N ALA A 151 12.20 17.04 -6.89
CA ALA A 151 12.72 18.39 -7.05
C ALA A 151 12.34 19.29 -5.87
N LYS A 152 11.07 19.24 -5.46
CA LYS A 152 10.58 19.95 -4.28
C LYS A 152 11.32 19.53 -3.01
N ALA A 153 11.46 18.23 -2.78
CA ALA A 153 12.07 17.70 -1.57
C ALA A 153 13.55 18.09 -1.40
N TYR A 154 14.26 18.29 -2.51
CA TYR A 154 15.67 18.68 -2.54
C TYR A 154 15.92 20.17 -2.87
N GLY A 155 14.87 20.98 -2.96
CA GLY A 155 14.99 22.40 -3.32
C GLY A 155 15.62 22.64 -4.69
N LEU A 156 15.47 21.68 -5.60
CA LEU A 156 15.99 21.78 -6.96
C LEU A 156 15.05 22.63 -7.80
N PRO A 157 15.59 23.38 -8.79
CA PRO A 157 14.73 24.00 -9.79
C PRO A 157 13.96 22.88 -10.49
N THR A 158 12.66 22.81 -10.24
CA THR A 158 11.76 22.22 -11.21
C THR A 158 11.95 23.09 -12.46
N GLY A 159 12.55 22.55 -13.53
CA GLY A 159 12.46 23.20 -14.84
C GLY A 159 11.00 23.30 -15.28
N GLU A 160 10.68 22.89 -16.49
CA GLU A 160 9.29 22.65 -16.88
C GLU A 160 8.73 21.26 -16.43
N PRO A 161 8.90 20.66 -15.22
CA PRO A 161 8.09 19.51 -14.81
C PRO A 161 6.59 19.82 -14.85
N SER A 162 6.16 20.99 -14.36
CA SER A 162 4.76 21.41 -14.45
C SER A 162 4.34 21.61 -15.89
N GLU A 163 5.22 22.05 -16.79
CA GLU A 163 4.88 22.24 -18.20
C GLU A 163 5.01 20.96 -19.03
N VAL A 164 5.86 20.00 -18.67
CA VAL A 164 5.89 18.65 -19.24
C VAL A 164 4.65 17.89 -18.79
N LEU A 165 4.24 18.01 -17.52
CA LEU A 165 2.95 17.53 -17.02
C LEU A 165 1.82 18.23 -17.77
N SER A 166 1.83 19.57 -17.86
CA SER A 166 0.83 20.36 -18.58
C SER A 166 0.78 20.02 -20.08
N ARG A 167 1.90 19.80 -20.74
CA ARG A 167 2.02 19.45 -22.16
C ARG A 167 1.73 17.97 -22.40
N LEU A 168 2.00 17.08 -21.44
CA LEU A 168 1.54 15.68 -21.45
C LEU A 168 0.02 15.64 -21.33
N LEU A 169 -0.51 16.39 -20.38
CA LEU A 169 -1.95 16.58 -20.14
C LEU A 169 -2.64 17.26 -21.33
N LYS A 170 -1.98 18.20 -22.02
CA LYS A 170 -2.50 18.88 -23.23
C LYS A 170 -2.34 18.05 -24.52
N ALA A 171 -1.30 17.22 -24.65
CA ALA A 171 -1.02 16.44 -25.87
C ALA A 171 -1.68 15.04 -25.88
N SER A 172 -2.09 14.53 -24.72
CA SER A 172 -3.15 13.52 -24.70
C SER A 172 -4.48 14.21 -24.99
N GLU A 173 -5.23 13.74 -25.99
CA GLU A 173 -6.59 14.20 -26.29
C GLU A 173 -7.39 14.35 -24.98
N GLY A 174 -7.55 15.60 -24.56
CA GLY A 174 -7.63 16.02 -23.16
C GLY A 174 -8.99 15.87 -22.49
N GLU A 175 -9.85 15.00 -22.98
CA GLU A 175 -11.13 14.69 -22.32
C GLU A 175 -11.06 13.35 -21.58
N ALA A 176 -10.65 12.24 -22.20
CA ALA A 176 -10.76 10.93 -21.54
C ALA A 176 -9.86 10.76 -20.30
N ILE A 177 -8.64 11.34 -20.28
CA ILE A 177 -7.75 11.26 -19.11
C ILE A 177 -8.18 12.27 -18.04
N PHE A 178 -8.58 13.48 -18.45
CA PHE A 178 -9.12 14.47 -17.52
C PHE A 178 -10.49 14.08 -16.98
N ASP A 179 -11.31 13.32 -17.71
CA ASP A 179 -12.58 12.80 -17.24
C ASP A 179 -12.35 11.63 -16.33
N ASN A 180 -11.33 10.80 -16.54
CA ASN A 180 -10.96 9.78 -15.55
C ASN A 180 -10.34 10.40 -14.29
N ILE A 181 -9.51 11.44 -14.42
CA ILE A 181 -8.89 12.13 -13.27
C ILE A 181 -9.91 13.03 -12.56
N ARG A 182 -10.78 13.75 -13.27
CA ARG A 182 -11.89 14.54 -12.70
C ARG A 182 -13.00 13.63 -12.18
N ALA A 183 -13.32 12.50 -12.82
CA ALA A 183 -14.25 11.53 -12.24
C ALA A 183 -13.65 10.88 -11.02
N PHE A 184 -12.34 10.60 -11.00
CA PHE A 184 -11.63 10.14 -9.81
C PHE A 184 -11.68 11.20 -8.70
N PHE A 185 -11.34 12.46 -8.99
CA PHE A 185 -11.36 13.55 -8.00
C PHE A 185 -12.78 13.96 -7.60
N ARG A 186 -13.78 13.97 -8.49
CA ARG A 186 -15.21 14.16 -8.14
C ARG A 186 -15.73 12.98 -7.32
N ALA A 187 -15.41 11.74 -7.70
CA ALA A 187 -15.70 10.56 -6.88
C ALA A 187 -14.89 10.50 -5.57
N TYR A 188 -13.88 11.35 -5.39
CA TYR A 188 -13.07 11.43 -4.17
C TYR A 188 -13.50 12.62 -3.28
N PHE A 189 -13.87 13.76 -3.86
CA PHE A 189 -14.27 14.99 -3.17
C PHE A 189 -15.80 15.16 -3.02
N ASP A 190 -16.62 14.69 -3.96
CA ASP A 190 -18.10 14.62 -3.83
C ASP A 190 -18.55 13.36 -3.05
N ALA A 191 -17.60 12.66 -2.44
CA ALA A 191 -17.79 11.40 -1.74
C ALA A 191 -17.95 11.51 -0.22
N PRO A 192 -18.83 12.37 0.30
CA PRO A 192 -19.65 11.93 1.41
C PRO A 192 -20.59 10.82 0.91
N LYS A 193 -21.26 11.01 -0.24
CA LYS A 193 -22.34 10.10 -0.69
C LYS A 193 -21.86 8.84 -1.42
N LEU A 194 -20.77 8.92 -2.21
CA LEU A 194 -20.21 7.76 -2.90
C LEU A 194 -19.22 6.99 -2.04
N MET A 195 -18.51 7.63 -1.08
CA MET A 195 -17.74 6.90 -0.08
C MET A 195 -18.69 6.08 0.76
N TRP A 196 -19.82 6.62 1.27
CA TRP A 196 -20.79 5.78 2.00
C TRP A 196 -21.54 4.78 1.13
N ARG A 197 -21.82 5.03 -0.16
CA ARG A 197 -22.36 3.99 -1.08
C ARG A 197 -21.34 2.94 -1.47
N ASN A 198 -20.06 3.27 -1.59
CA ASN A 198 -18.98 2.31 -1.83
C ASN A 198 -18.46 1.71 -0.54
N LEU A 199 -18.66 2.32 0.62
CA LEU A 199 -18.47 1.77 1.94
C LEU A 199 -19.70 0.98 2.37
N ALA A 200 -20.85 1.14 1.68
CA ALA A 200 -22.04 0.31 1.79
C ALA A 200 -22.12 -0.82 0.76
N ASN A 201 -21.58 -0.62 -0.43
CA ASN A 201 -21.27 -1.69 -1.36
C ASN A 201 -19.97 -2.41 -0.94
N ALA A 202 -19.07 -1.74 -0.21
CA ALA A 202 -17.97 -2.30 0.56
C ALA A 202 -18.28 -2.37 2.06
N PHE A 203 -19.56 -2.35 2.48
CA PHE A 203 -20.01 -2.91 3.78
C PHE A 203 -20.03 -4.43 3.59
N GLY A 204 -18.89 -4.91 3.07
CA GLY A 204 -18.56 -6.26 2.75
C GLY A 204 -18.10 -6.97 4.01
N GLU A 205 -18.90 -6.90 5.07
CA GLU A 205 -18.89 -8.02 6.00
C GLU A 205 -19.43 -9.27 5.29
N ILE A 206 -20.41 -9.09 4.38
CA ILE A 206 -21.02 -10.16 3.58
C ILE A 206 -20.52 -10.18 2.13
N ALA A 207 -20.34 -9.06 1.43
CA ALA A 207 -19.93 -9.06 0.01
C ALA A 207 -18.42 -9.28 -0.22
N LEU A 208 -17.56 -8.64 0.58
CA LEU A 208 -16.12 -8.95 0.59
C LEU A 208 -15.90 -10.33 1.18
N GLY A 209 -16.63 -10.68 2.25
CA GLY A 209 -16.70 -12.02 2.82
C GLY A 209 -17.18 -13.08 1.81
N ALA A 210 -18.14 -12.78 0.93
CA ALA A 210 -18.68 -13.67 -0.10
C ALA A 210 -17.75 -13.81 -1.31
N TYR A 211 -17.12 -12.72 -1.76
CA TYR A 211 -16.02 -12.76 -2.73
C TYR A 211 -14.81 -13.53 -2.16
N TRP A 212 -14.59 -13.44 -0.85
CA TRP A 212 -13.62 -14.26 -0.11
C TRP A 212 -14.03 -15.74 -0.01
N LEU A 213 -15.29 -16.04 0.31
CA LEU A 213 -15.89 -17.37 0.51
C LEU A 213 -15.93 -18.19 -0.80
N GLY A 214 -16.24 -17.56 -1.93
CA GLY A 214 -16.26 -18.22 -3.23
C GLY A 214 -14.88 -18.70 -3.69
N ASN A 215 -13.84 -18.11 -3.13
CA ASN A 215 -12.47 -18.16 -3.63
C ASN A 215 -11.57 -18.98 -2.66
N THR A 216 -11.94 -19.04 -1.37
CA THR A 216 -11.41 -19.98 -0.36
C THR A 216 -11.87 -21.43 -0.55
N ARG A 217 -13.12 -21.69 -0.96
CA ARG A 217 -13.59 -23.06 -1.24
C ARG A 217 -12.89 -23.71 -2.44
N ALA A 218 -12.28 -22.90 -3.30
CA ALA A 218 -11.67 -23.36 -4.55
C ALA A 218 -10.13 -23.45 -4.52
N GLY A 219 -9.49 -23.11 -3.39
CA GLY A 219 -8.03 -23.27 -3.22
C GLY A 219 -7.17 -22.34 -4.08
N TYR A 220 -7.73 -21.29 -4.69
CA TYR A 220 -6.96 -20.37 -5.53
C TYR A 220 -6.11 -19.39 -4.70
N PRO A 221 -4.85 -19.11 -5.09
CA PRO A 221 -4.11 -17.98 -4.56
C PRO A 221 -4.75 -16.68 -5.04
N ILE A 222 -5.32 -15.89 -4.14
CA ILE A 222 -6.04 -14.66 -4.50
C ILE A 222 -5.11 -13.48 -4.28
N GLU A 223 -4.45 -13.05 -5.35
CA GLU A 223 -3.72 -11.78 -5.41
C GLU A 223 -4.70 -10.64 -5.69
N LEU A 224 -5.24 -10.00 -4.65
CA LEU A 224 -6.01 -8.76 -4.80
C LEU A 224 -5.05 -7.58 -5.04
N GLN A 225 -4.67 -7.34 -6.29
CA GLN A 225 -4.03 -6.09 -6.72
C GLN A 225 -5.07 -4.95 -6.79
N TYR A 226 -5.58 -4.51 -5.63
CA TYR A 226 -6.48 -3.35 -5.59
C TYR A 226 -5.75 -2.14 -4.99
N ARG A 227 -5.61 -1.12 -5.83
CA ARG A 227 -4.93 0.15 -5.60
C ARG A 227 -5.93 1.24 -5.17
N THR A 228 -6.88 0.98 -4.25
CA THR A 228 -7.84 2.00 -3.74
C THR A 228 -8.60 1.69 -2.41
N GLY A 229 -8.61 2.62 -1.44
CA GLY A 229 -9.51 2.87 -0.27
C GLY A 229 -9.11 2.75 1.24
N GLY A 230 -8.38 3.68 1.89
CA GLY A 230 -7.99 3.68 3.32
C GLY A 230 -6.67 4.42 3.60
N PRO A 231 -6.48 5.06 4.78
CA PRO A 231 -6.68 6.50 5.06
C PRO A 231 -6.00 7.50 4.07
N LEU A 232 -5.19 7.02 3.13
CA LEU A 232 -4.71 7.69 1.92
C LEU A 232 -5.51 7.26 0.66
N GLY A 233 -6.70 6.68 0.84
CA GLY A 233 -7.43 6.10 -0.28
C GLY A 233 -6.82 4.82 -0.85
N LEU A 234 -6.31 3.86 -0.03
CA LEU A 234 -5.94 2.46 -0.39
C LEU A 234 -6.64 1.34 0.44
N PRO A 235 -7.16 0.24 -0.17
CA PRO A 235 -8.12 -0.67 0.46
C PRO A 235 -7.51 -1.26 1.71
N PRO A 236 -8.33 -1.51 2.76
CA PRO A 236 -7.82 -2.10 3.99
C PRO A 236 -7.09 -3.41 3.69
N THR A 237 -6.01 -3.66 4.42
CA THR A 237 -5.38 -4.99 4.39
C THR A 237 -6.39 -5.99 4.95
N LEU A 238 -6.71 -7.02 4.19
CA LEU A 238 -7.62 -8.09 4.62
C LEU A 238 -6.82 -9.29 5.09
N LEU A 239 -7.43 -10.10 5.95
CA LEU A 239 -6.83 -11.28 6.54
C LEU A 239 -7.63 -12.54 6.23
N ARG A 240 -6.91 -13.65 6.10
CA ARG A 240 -7.48 -14.99 5.96
C ARG A 240 -6.79 -16.02 6.81
N VAL A 241 -7.52 -17.04 7.22
CA VAL A 241 -6.90 -18.23 7.82
C VAL A 241 -6.65 -19.26 6.72
N ASN A 242 -5.40 -19.73 6.63
CA ASN A 242 -5.00 -20.83 5.76
C ASN A 242 -4.24 -21.86 6.60
N GLY A 243 -4.94 -22.89 7.06
CA GLY A 243 -4.40 -23.89 7.99
C GLY A 243 -3.88 -23.22 9.27
N ALA A 244 -2.59 -23.43 9.57
CA ALA A 244 -1.93 -22.89 10.76
C ALA A 244 -1.42 -21.44 10.60
N THR A 245 -1.73 -20.78 9.48
CA THR A 245 -1.24 -19.43 9.17
C THR A 245 -2.38 -18.46 8.89
N VAL A 246 -2.11 -17.17 9.11
CA VAL A 246 -2.94 -16.07 8.65
C VAL A 246 -2.20 -15.39 7.49
N GLU A 247 -2.87 -15.21 6.36
CA GLU A 247 -2.31 -14.49 5.21
C GLU A 247 -3.00 -13.14 5.00
N THR A 248 -2.24 -12.17 4.50
CA THR A 248 -2.75 -10.83 4.17
C THR A 248 -3.04 -10.71 2.67
N SER A 249 -3.99 -9.85 2.30
CA SER A 249 -4.27 -9.52 0.89
C SER A 249 -3.08 -8.91 0.13
N ARG A 250 -2.01 -8.52 0.83
CA ARG A 250 -0.77 -7.97 0.25
C ARG A 250 0.39 -8.99 0.30
N GLY A 251 0.10 -10.26 0.58
CA GLY A 251 1.03 -11.37 0.46
C GLY A 251 2.04 -11.51 1.60
N ALA A 252 1.75 -10.96 2.78
CA ALA A 252 2.47 -11.35 4.01
C ALA A 252 1.68 -12.46 4.72
N ASP A 253 2.35 -13.20 5.60
CA ASP A 253 1.74 -14.24 6.41
C ASP A 253 2.40 -14.35 7.78
N PHE A 254 1.67 -14.87 8.77
CA PHE A 254 2.15 -15.13 10.11
C PHE A 254 1.42 -16.31 10.76
N PRO A 255 1.96 -16.94 11.83
CA PRO A 255 1.29 -18.07 12.49
C PRO A 255 -0.06 -17.66 13.09
N LEU A 256 -1.10 -18.46 12.87
CA LEU A 256 -2.45 -18.23 13.40
C LEU A 256 -2.44 -18.09 14.93
N GLU A 257 -1.69 -18.96 15.61
CA GLU A 257 -1.51 -18.94 17.06
C GLU A 257 -1.07 -17.57 17.57
N HIS A 258 -0.16 -16.89 16.85
CA HIS A 258 0.31 -15.56 17.22
C HIS A 258 -0.81 -14.51 17.06
N GLY A 259 -1.59 -14.61 15.98
CA GLY A 259 -2.76 -13.74 15.78
C GLY A 259 -3.80 -13.89 16.88
N LEU A 260 -4.10 -15.13 17.28
CA LEU A 260 -5.05 -15.41 18.36
C LEU A 260 -4.54 -14.92 19.71
N LYS A 261 -3.24 -15.08 20.00
CA LYS A 261 -2.61 -14.52 21.21
C LYS A 261 -2.65 -12.99 21.23
N ALA A 262 -2.60 -12.33 20.08
CA ALA A 262 -2.67 -10.88 19.98
C ALA A 262 -4.10 -10.32 20.12
N LEU A 263 -5.12 -11.11 19.76
CA LEU A 263 -6.52 -10.67 19.68
C LEU A 263 -7.05 -10.03 20.98
N PRO A 264 -6.88 -10.61 22.18
CA PRO A 264 -7.38 -9.99 23.41
C PRO A 264 -6.77 -8.60 23.70
N PHE A 265 -5.51 -8.40 23.31
CA PHE A 265 -4.83 -7.11 23.48
C PHE A 265 -5.40 -6.05 22.54
N ILE A 266 -5.64 -6.44 21.29
CA ILE A 266 -6.24 -5.56 20.28
C ILE A 266 -7.69 -5.22 20.67
N ASP A 267 -8.50 -6.23 20.99
CA ASP A 267 -9.90 -6.05 21.39
C ASP A 267 -10.04 -5.10 22.59
N ARG A 268 -9.17 -5.27 23.59
CA ARG A 268 -9.14 -4.39 24.75
C ARG A 268 -8.80 -2.95 24.37
N ALA A 269 -7.77 -2.74 23.56
CA ALA A 269 -7.35 -1.41 23.12
C ALA A 269 -8.47 -0.66 22.38
N VAL A 270 -9.15 -1.35 21.46
CA VAL A 270 -10.28 -0.80 20.70
C VAL A 270 -11.48 -0.51 21.60
N ARG A 271 -11.85 -1.45 22.48
CA ARG A 271 -12.97 -1.27 23.42
C ARG A 271 -12.76 -0.09 24.37
N GLU A 272 -11.53 0.12 24.83
CA GLU A 272 -11.16 1.23 25.72
C GLU A 272 -10.93 2.55 24.95
N GLY A 273 -11.04 2.56 23.62
CA GLY A 273 -10.76 3.73 22.78
C GLY A 273 -9.32 4.23 22.91
N ARG A 274 -8.39 3.36 23.32
CA ARG A 274 -7.03 3.75 23.68
C ARG A 274 -6.09 3.50 22.51
N ALA A 275 -5.46 4.57 22.03
CA ALA A 275 -4.34 4.44 21.12
C ALA A 275 -3.13 3.84 21.86
N ILE A 276 -2.59 2.74 21.33
CA ILE A 276 -1.40 2.07 21.87
C ILE A 276 -0.32 2.12 20.80
N ALA A 277 0.84 2.68 21.13
CA ALA A 277 2.05 2.57 20.32
C ALA A 277 3.04 1.65 21.05
N TYR A 278 3.41 0.56 20.40
CA TYR A 278 4.45 -0.35 20.87
C TYR A 278 5.78 0.14 20.30
N ALA A 279 6.35 1.20 20.89
CA ALA A 279 7.68 1.66 20.53
C ALA A 279 8.73 0.65 21.02
N PRO A 280 9.76 0.31 20.23
CA PRO A 280 10.96 -0.31 20.77
C PRO A 280 11.61 0.70 21.73
N THR A 281 11.49 0.47 23.04
CA THR A 281 12.30 1.23 23.98
C THR A 281 13.75 0.80 23.81
N LEU A 282 14.67 1.77 23.78
CA LEU A 282 16.13 1.54 23.77
C LEU A 282 16.59 0.65 24.93
N SER A 283 15.77 0.46 25.96
CA SER A 283 16.01 -0.38 27.13
C SER A 283 15.45 -1.81 27.04
N GLY A 284 14.76 -2.19 25.96
CA GLY A 284 14.19 -3.55 25.81
C GLY A 284 12.99 -3.86 26.72
N VAL A 285 12.50 -2.90 27.52
CA VAL A 285 11.39 -3.08 28.49
C VAL A 285 10.03 -2.66 27.89
N GLY A 286 9.86 -2.74 26.58
CA GLY A 286 8.57 -2.59 25.90
C GLY A 286 7.96 -3.96 25.62
N ARG A 287 6.74 -4.24 26.12
CA ARG A 287 6.02 -5.47 25.76
C ARG A 287 5.64 -5.44 24.27
N THR A 288 6.41 -6.09 23.40
CA THR A 288 6.08 -6.23 21.97
C THR A 288 5.16 -7.43 21.73
N VAL A 289 4.09 -7.25 20.97
CA VAL A 289 3.24 -8.37 20.50
C VAL A 289 3.76 -8.85 19.14
N ARG A 290 4.32 -10.06 19.08
CA ARG A 290 4.93 -10.63 17.87
C ARG A 290 3.92 -11.42 17.04
N LEU A 291 3.92 -11.19 15.73
CA LEU A 291 3.14 -11.90 14.71
C LEU A 291 4.09 -12.60 13.74
N GLY A 292 4.57 -13.79 14.10
CA GLY A 292 5.65 -14.46 13.38
C GLY A 292 6.92 -13.60 13.36
N HIS A 293 7.36 -13.22 12.15
CA HIS A 293 8.51 -12.33 11.95
C HIS A 293 8.19 -10.84 12.12
N PHE A 294 6.90 -10.49 12.23
CA PHE A 294 6.43 -9.12 12.40
C PHE A 294 6.12 -8.83 13.87
N ARG A 295 5.84 -7.56 14.16
CA ARG A 295 5.28 -7.12 15.44
C ARG A 295 4.13 -6.16 15.18
N ILE A 296 3.24 -6.05 16.16
CA ILE A 296 2.27 -4.96 16.20
C ILE A 296 3.02 -3.71 16.64
N ASP A 297 2.98 -2.68 15.80
CA ASP A 297 3.62 -1.39 16.05
C ASP A 297 2.65 -0.42 16.75
N SER A 298 1.38 -0.44 16.35
CA SER A 298 0.35 0.37 17.01
C SER A 298 -1.05 -0.16 16.82
N VAL A 299 -1.95 0.26 17.71
CA VAL A 299 -3.41 0.12 17.61
C VAL A 299 -4.01 1.50 17.80
N SER A 300 -4.76 2.00 16.83
CA SER A 300 -5.45 3.29 16.93
C SER A 300 -6.77 3.14 17.70
N ALA A 301 -7.28 4.25 18.26
CA ALA A 301 -8.59 4.29 18.90
C ALA A 301 -9.73 3.90 17.94
N ALA A 302 -9.56 4.17 16.64
CA ALA A 302 -10.50 3.79 15.58
C ALA A 302 -10.38 2.31 15.14
N GLY A 303 -9.56 1.51 15.84
CA GLY A 303 -9.41 0.08 15.54
C GLY A 303 -8.50 -0.24 14.36
N TRP A 304 -7.57 0.64 13.99
CA TRP A 304 -6.54 0.30 13.00
C TRP A 304 -5.31 -0.26 13.67
N VAL A 305 -4.88 -1.44 13.25
CA VAL A 305 -3.66 -2.09 13.74
C VAL A 305 -2.57 -1.96 12.69
N GLN A 306 -1.47 -1.32 13.06
CA GLN A 306 -0.25 -1.26 12.25
C GLN A 306 0.67 -2.42 12.65
N ALA A 307 1.08 -3.22 11.66
CA ALA A 307 2.09 -4.26 11.84
C ALA A 307 3.03 -4.30 10.63
N GLY A 308 4.29 -3.91 10.82
CA GLY A 308 5.24 -3.75 9.73
C GLY A 308 4.80 -2.66 8.76
N CYS A 309 4.55 -3.02 7.51
CA CYS A 309 4.03 -2.12 6.47
C CYS A 309 2.50 -2.17 6.31
N HIS A 310 1.78 -3.02 7.05
CA HIS A 310 0.34 -3.19 6.91
C HIS A 310 -0.45 -2.40 7.93
N ASN A 311 -1.48 -1.70 7.45
CA ASN A 311 -2.60 -1.25 8.28
C ASN A 311 -3.78 -2.18 8.07
N VAL A 312 -4.21 -2.83 9.15
CA VAL A 312 -5.28 -3.83 9.18
C VAL A 312 -6.39 -3.29 10.08
N PRO A 313 -7.64 -3.17 9.59
CA PRO A 313 -8.74 -2.74 10.44
C PRO A 313 -9.18 -3.87 11.37
N HIS A 314 -9.68 -3.51 12.55
CA HIS A 314 -10.10 -4.42 13.61
C HIS A 314 -11.12 -5.46 13.15
N PHE A 315 -12.05 -5.08 12.27
CA PHE A 315 -13.03 -6.01 11.71
C PHE A 315 -12.35 -7.15 10.94
N ALA A 316 -11.27 -6.89 10.18
CA ALA A 316 -10.56 -7.93 9.43
C ALA A 316 -9.82 -8.90 10.36
N ILE A 317 -9.38 -8.42 11.53
CA ILE A 317 -8.76 -9.23 12.58
C ILE A 317 -9.80 -10.14 13.23
N ARG A 318 -10.96 -9.58 13.62
CA ARG A 318 -12.08 -10.36 14.16
C ARG A 318 -12.62 -11.36 13.13
N TRP A 319 -12.64 -11.00 11.86
CA TRP A 319 -13.01 -11.91 10.77
C TRP A 319 -12.07 -13.12 10.69
N ALA A 320 -10.75 -12.91 10.75
CA ALA A 320 -9.79 -14.03 10.80
C ALA A 320 -9.94 -14.87 12.07
N ALA A 321 -10.21 -14.25 13.23
CA ALA A 321 -10.48 -14.97 14.47
C ALA A 321 -11.74 -15.86 14.38
N ARG A 322 -12.79 -15.40 13.69
CA ARG A 322 -13.99 -16.21 13.41
C ARG A 322 -13.69 -17.39 12.49
N GLN A 323 -12.93 -17.18 11.41
CA GLN A 323 -12.49 -18.27 10.54
C GLN A 323 -11.71 -19.34 11.31
N ALA A 324 -10.99 -18.94 12.36
CA ALA A 324 -10.25 -19.84 13.25
C ALA A 324 -11.11 -20.47 14.36
N GLY A 325 -12.40 -20.13 14.46
CA GLY A 325 -13.28 -20.59 15.55
C GLY A 325 -12.95 -20.01 16.92
N ALA A 326 -12.14 -18.95 17.00
CA ALA A 326 -11.69 -18.36 18.26
C ALA A 326 -12.69 -17.37 18.87
N ILE A 327 -13.58 -16.82 18.05
CA ILE A 327 -14.72 -16.01 18.51
C ILE A 327 -15.94 -16.43 17.70
N GLU A 328 -17.11 -16.36 18.34
CA GLU A 328 -18.37 -16.68 17.68
C GLU A 328 -18.66 -15.72 16.53
N ALA A 329 -19.34 -16.24 15.51
CA ALA A 329 -20.00 -15.38 14.53
C ALA A 329 -21.01 -14.52 15.29
N PRO A 330 -21.18 -13.23 14.95
CA PRO A 330 -22.25 -12.47 15.55
C PRO A 330 -23.56 -13.15 15.14
N GLU A 331 -24.56 -13.17 16.03
CA GLU A 331 -25.92 -13.43 15.56
C GLU A 331 -26.25 -12.46 14.43
N LEU A 332 -26.86 -12.98 13.36
CA LEU A 332 -27.20 -12.22 12.15
C LEU A 332 -28.04 -10.95 12.44
N ASP A 333 -28.65 -10.88 13.63
CA ASP A 333 -29.41 -9.75 14.15
C ASP A 333 -28.56 -8.48 14.33
N HIS A 334 -27.25 -8.58 14.57
CA HIS A 334 -26.38 -7.41 14.65
C HIS A 334 -26.11 -6.75 13.28
N VAL A 335 -26.20 -7.52 12.20
CA VAL A 335 -26.10 -6.98 10.83
C VAL A 335 -27.38 -6.22 10.49
N ALA A 336 -28.55 -6.74 10.91
CA ALA A 336 -29.82 -6.03 10.78
C ALA A 336 -29.82 -4.72 11.59
N ALA A 337 -29.35 -4.76 12.85
CA ALA A 337 -29.23 -3.57 13.70
C ALA A 337 -28.25 -2.53 13.13
N LEU A 338 -27.14 -2.94 12.52
CA LEU A 338 -26.18 -2.04 11.86
C LEU A 338 -26.76 -1.44 10.58
N VAL A 339 -27.46 -2.24 9.78
CA VAL A 339 -28.18 -1.77 8.59
C VAL A 339 -29.25 -0.75 8.98
N ASP A 340 -29.99 -0.98 10.05
CA ASP A 340 -31.04 -0.06 10.52
C ASP A 340 -30.47 1.21 11.16
N TYR A 341 -29.33 1.12 11.86
CA TYR A 341 -28.57 2.28 12.33
C TYR A 341 -28.08 3.17 11.16
N VAL A 342 -27.52 2.55 10.11
CA VAL A 342 -27.06 3.28 8.90
C VAL A 342 -28.24 3.93 8.16
N LYS A 343 -29.40 3.26 8.08
CA LYS A 343 -30.63 3.86 7.53
C LYS A 343 -31.10 5.07 8.35
N ALA A 344 -31.10 4.96 9.68
CA ALA A 344 -31.53 6.03 10.58
C ALA A 344 -30.62 7.27 10.47
N LYS A 345 -29.29 7.07 10.46
CA LYS A 345 -28.33 8.18 10.30
C LYS A 345 -28.45 8.91 8.96
N ARG A 346 -28.75 8.16 7.89
CA ARG A 346 -29.03 8.74 6.58
C ARG A 346 -30.29 9.60 6.57
N ALA A 347 -31.34 9.17 7.26
CA ALA A 347 -32.58 9.95 7.39
C ALA A 347 -32.38 11.25 8.19
N GLU A 348 -31.56 11.22 9.24
CA GLU A 348 -31.19 12.42 10.01
C GLU A 348 -30.40 13.44 9.15
N GLU A 349 -29.43 12.98 8.35
CA GLU A 349 -28.64 13.86 7.47
C GLU A 349 -29.47 14.43 6.32
N ASP A 350 -30.36 13.64 5.73
CA ASP A 350 -31.28 14.10 4.69
C ASP A 350 -32.28 15.14 5.24
N ALA A 351 -32.62 15.08 6.54
CA ALA A 351 -33.43 16.08 7.23
C ALA A 351 -32.67 17.39 7.52
N ILE A 352 -31.34 17.37 7.60
CA ILE A 352 -30.48 18.54 7.88
C ILE A 352 -30.14 19.32 6.59
N SER A 353 -30.43 18.79 5.39
CA SER A 353 -30.13 19.44 4.10
C SER A 353 -31.35 19.99 3.33
N PRO A 354 -32.19 20.91 3.88
CA PRO A 354 -33.19 21.61 3.08
C PRO A 354 -32.78 23.06 2.82
N THR A 355 -31.68 23.34 2.12
CA THR A 355 -31.46 24.68 1.50
C THR A 355 -30.31 24.68 0.50
N ALA A 356 -30.58 24.18 -0.71
CA ALA A 356 -29.91 24.66 -1.91
C ALA A 356 -30.97 25.36 -2.76
N THR A 357 -31.25 26.61 -2.40
CA THR A 357 -32.09 27.54 -3.15
C THR A 357 -31.51 27.65 -4.56
N ARG A 358 -32.28 27.19 -5.56
CA ARG A 358 -32.04 27.53 -6.97
C ARG A 358 -32.16 29.04 -7.10
N VAL A 359 -31.05 29.72 -7.36
CA VAL A 359 -31.06 31.10 -7.84
C VAL A 359 -31.39 31.04 -9.33
N SER A 360 -32.54 31.62 -9.67
CA SER A 360 -33.03 31.90 -11.02
C SER A 360 -32.23 32.99 -11.71
#